data_AF-A0A951B3N9-F1
#
_entry.id   AF-A0A951B3N9-F1
#
_cell.length_a   1.000
_cell.length_b   1.000
_cell.length_c   1.000
_cell.angle_alpha   90.00
_cell.angle_beta   90.00
_cell.angle_gamma   90.00
#
_symmetry.space_group_name_H-M   'P 1'
#
loop_
_entity.id
_entity.type
_entity.pdbx_description
1 polymer ?
#
loop_
_entity_poly.entity_id
_entity_poly.type
_entity_poly.pdbx_seq_one_letter_code
_entity_poly.pdbx_strand_id
1 'polypeptide(L)'
;MAEPTSTERPRLFGELRRMARTSGAVGGIAARVAGERVFGIKTDRASHAEDLRAVLGGLKGPLMKVAQFLTTIPDALPAEYAAELATLQANAPAMGWSFVRRRMASELGTGWQSNFASFGETAAAAASLGQVHRARLHDGSEVACKLQYPDMPSTVEADLRQLRLAMAIYHRMDKAIQNEEIYKELAERLREELDYEREAAQM
;
A
#
# COMPACT_ATOMS: atom_id res chain seq x y z
N MET A 1 -6.35 -44.01 -16.03
CA MET A 1 -7.45 -43.07 -16.36
C MET A 1 -7.22 -41.84 -15.50
N ALA A 2 -6.65 -40.79 -16.07
CA ALA A 2 -6.20 -39.59 -15.36
C ALA A 2 -7.22 -38.47 -15.55
N GLU A 3 -7.66 -37.86 -14.45
CA GLU A 3 -8.53 -36.67 -14.45
C GLU A 3 -7.72 -35.39 -14.72
N PRO A 4 -8.27 -34.40 -15.43
CA PRO A 4 -7.55 -33.18 -15.78
C PRO A 4 -7.55 -32.16 -14.63
N THR A 5 -6.38 -31.60 -14.37
CA THR A 5 -6.12 -30.51 -13.42
C THR A 5 -6.79 -29.20 -13.84
N SER A 6 -7.52 -28.59 -12.92
CA SER A 6 -8.24 -27.34 -13.10
C SER A 6 -7.33 -26.11 -13.18
N THR A 7 -7.75 -25.21 -14.06
CA THR A 7 -7.09 -24.02 -14.61
C THR A 7 -6.78 -22.94 -13.56
N GLU A 8 -5.52 -22.51 -13.51
CA GLU A 8 -5.11 -21.23 -12.91
C GLU A 8 -5.54 -20.03 -13.79
N ARG A 9 -6.40 -19.16 -13.26
CA ARG A 9 -6.53 -17.70 -13.54
C ARG A 9 -7.67 -17.15 -12.65
N PRO A 10 -7.48 -16.05 -11.89
CA PRO A 10 -7.26 -14.73 -12.49
C PRO A 10 -6.38 -13.76 -11.65
N ARG A 11 -5.12 -13.54 -12.02
CA ARG A 11 -4.29 -12.42 -11.50
C ARG A 11 -4.29 -11.19 -12.44
N LEU A 12 -4.41 -11.43 -13.75
CA LEU A 12 -4.37 -10.42 -14.81
C LEU A 12 -5.53 -9.40 -14.79
N PHE A 13 -6.73 -9.82 -14.39
CA PHE A 13 -7.94 -8.97 -14.48
C PHE A 13 -7.96 -7.85 -13.42
N GLY A 14 -7.36 -8.09 -12.25
CA GLY A 14 -7.25 -7.08 -11.18
C GLY A 14 -6.24 -5.98 -11.52
N GLU A 15 -5.11 -6.35 -12.10
CA GLU A 15 -4.06 -5.42 -12.56
C GLU A 15 -4.55 -4.55 -13.72
N LEU A 16 -5.22 -5.13 -14.72
CA LEU A 16 -5.82 -4.40 -15.83
C LEU A 16 -6.86 -3.36 -15.37
N ARG A 17 -7.69 -3.72 -14.37
CA ARG A 17 -8.72 -2.82 -13.84
C ARG A 17 -8.13 -1.71 -12.97
N ARG A 18 -7.02 -1.96 -12.26
CA ARG A 18 -6.21 -0.92 -11.60
C ARG A 18 -5.61 0.01 -12.65
N MET A 19 -4.92 -0.55 -13.63
CA MET A 19 -4.22 0.20 -14.69
C MET A 19 -5.18 1.09 -15.50
N ALA A 20 -6.37 0.59 -15.85
CA ALA A 20 -7.39 1.38 -16.55
C ALA A 20 -7.94 2.57 -15.74
N ARG A 21 -8.08 2.43 -14.41
CA ARG A 21 -8.49 3.55 -13.54
C ARG A 21 -7.39 4.62 -13.43
N THR A 22 -6.13 4.19 -13.31
CA THR A 22 -4.99 5.12 -13.24
C THR A 22 -4.79 5.86 -14.56
N SER A 23 -4.97 5.18 -15.70
CA SER A 23 -4.89 5.80 -17.03
C SER A 23 -5.94 6.89 -17.24
N GLY A 24 -7.15 6.72 -16.70
CA GLY A 24 -8.20 7.75 -16.74
C GLY A 24 -7.85 8.99 -15.92
N ALA A 25 -7.32 8.80 -14.70
CA ALA A 25 -6.91 9.89 -13.82
C ALA A 25 -5.70 10.67 -14.40
N VAL A 26 -4.69 9.96 -14.90
CA VAL A 26 -3.51 10.56 -15.54
C VAL A 26 -3.88 11.29 -16.84
N GLY A 27 -4.80 10.76 -17.63
CA GLY A 27 -5.29 11.40 -18.86
C GLY A 27 -6.04 12.71 -18.60
N GLY A 28 -6.87 12.77 -17.55
CA GLY A 28 -7.57 14.00 -17.15
C GLY A 28 -6.61 15.11 -16.72
N ILE A 29 -5.56 14.76 -15.96
CA ILE A 29 -4.53 15.70 -15.53
C ILE A 29 -3.70 16.20 -16.71
N ALA A 30 -3.28 15.29 -17.61
CA ALA A 30 -2.53 15.67 -18.81
C ALA A 30 -3.33 16.63 -19.71
N ALA A 31 -4.64 16.39 -19.88
CA ALA A 31 -5.53 17.26 -20.63
C ALA A 31 -5.68 18.64 -19.98
N ARG A 32 -5.78 18.71 -18.64
CA ARG A 32 -5.91 19.97 -17.91
C ARG A 32 -4.62 20.80 -17.95
N VAL A 33 -3.45 20.16 -17.77
CA VAL A 33 -2.12 20.80 -17.91
C VAL A 33 -1.87 21.30 -19.35
N ALA A 34 -2.30 20.54 -20.37
CA ALA A 34 -2.28 21.01 -21.75
C ALA A 34 -3.22 22.20 -21.96
N GLY A 35 -4.40 22.16 -21.34
CA GLY A 35 -5.37 23.26 -21.30
C GLY A 35 -4.81 24.53 -20.66
N GLU A 36 -4.07 24.44 -19.55
CA GLU A 36 -3.42 25.59 -18.90
C GLU A 36 -2.38 26.25 -19.83
N ARG A 37 -1.56 25.44 -20.50
CA ARG A 37 -0.54 25.94 -21.43
C ARG A 37 -1.12 26.61 -22.68
N VAL A 38 -2.29 26.14 -23.15
CA VAL A 38 -2.92 26.64 -24.37
C VAL A 38 -3.90 27.79 -24.08
N PHE A 39 -4.60 27.77 -22.95
CA PHE A 39 -5.70 28.70 -22.64
C PHE A 39 -5.44 29.63 -21.45
N GLY A 40 -4.30 29.53 -20.76
CA GLY A 40 -3.93 30.46 -19.68
C GLY A 40 -4.83 30.42 -18.44
N ILE A 41 -5.62 29.35 -18.28
CA ILE A 41 -6.46 29.11 -17.11
C ILE A 41 -5.52 28.76 -15.96
N LYS A 42 -5.36 29.65 -14.97
CA LYS A 42 -4.63 29.32 -13.73
C LYS A 42 -5.50 28.38 -12.91
N THR A 43 -5.07 27.14 -12.73
CA THR A 43 -5.76 26.24 -11.81
C THR A 43 -5.33 26.55 -10.37
N ASP A 44 -6.28 26.51 -9.43
CA ASP A 44 -6.05 26.82 -8.01
C ASP A 44 -5.37 25.64 -7.28
N ARG A 45 -4.61 25.90 -6.20
CA ARG A 45 -3.95 24.85 -5.38
C ARG A 45 -4.94 23.78 -4.91
N ALA A 46 -6.17 24.20 -4.60
CA ALA A 46 -7.26 23.30 -4.24
C ALA A 46 -7.62 22.30 -5.36
N SER A 47 -7.60 22.72 -6.63
CA SER A 47 -7.85 21.83 -7.77
C SER A 47 -6.70 20.83 -7.99
N HIS A 48 -5.47 21.22 -7.64
CA HIS A 48 -4.33 20.30 -7.69
C HIS A 48 -4.37 19.26 -6.55
N ALA A 49 -4.93 19.62 -5.38
CA ALA A 49 -5.19 18.70 -4.28
C ALA A 49 -6.23 17.63 -4.64
N GLU A 50 -7.32 18.00 -5.31
CA GLU A 50 -8.32 17.05 -5.79
C GLU A 50 -7.76 16.11 -6.87
N ASP A 51 -6.90 16.59 -7.76
CA ASP A 51 -6.24 15.77 -8.77
C ASP A 51 -5.24 14.79 -8.16
N LEU A 52 -4.49 15.23 -7.14
CA LEU A 52 -3.63 14.33 -6.39
C LEU A 52 -4.47 13.28 -5.66
N ARG A 53 -5.59 13.66 -5.04
CA ARG A 53 -6.53 12.72 -4.43
C ARG A 53 -7.14 11.76 -5.45
N ALA A 54 -7.39 12.17 -6.69
CA ALA A 54 -7.89 11.28 -7.74
C ALA A 54 -6.82 10.26 -8.19
N VAL A 55 -5.56 10.67 -8.25
CA VAL A 55 -4.42 9.78 -8.57
C VAL A 55 -4.07 8.86 -7.40
N LEU A 56 -4.06 9.39 -6.18
CA LEU A 56 -3.67 8.69 -4.96
C LEU A 56 -4.81 7.90 -4.33
N GLY A 57 -6.08 8.29 -4.52
CA GLY A 57 -7.26 7.60 -4.01
C GLY A 57 -7.54 6.25 -4.69
N GLY A 58 -6.91 6.01 -5.85
CA GLY A 58 -6.83 4.68 -6.45
C GLY A 58 -5.80 3.76 -5.79
N LEU A 59 -4.95 4.32 -4.92
CA LEU A 59 -3.86 3.63 -4.25
C LEU A 59 -4.32 3.29 -2.82
N LYS A 60 -4.38 2.00 -2.49
CA LYS A 60 -4.89 1.49 -1.20
C LYS A 60 -3.84 0.58 -0.57
N GLY A 61 -3.75 0.59 0.76
CA GLY A 61 -2.83 -0.28 1.51
C GLY A 61 -1.52 0.43 1.87
N PRO A 62 -0.36 0.06 1.28
CA PRO A 62 0.96 0.62 1.62
C PRO A 62 1.05 2.15 1.66
N LEU A 63 0.31 2.87 0.81
CA LEU A 63 0.36 4.34 0.82
C LEU A 63 -0.21 4.98 2.09
N MET A 64 -1.04 4.28 2.85
CA MET A 64 -1.45 4.80 4.16
C MET A 64 -0.23 4.96 5.08
N LYS A 65 0.76 4.07 4.96
CA LYS A 65 2.03 4.19 5.68
C LYS A 65 2.90 5.31 5.11
N VAL A 66 2.90 5.49 3.79
CA VAL A 66 3.58 6.64 3.14
C VAL A 66 3.01 7.96 3.67
N ALA A 67 1.69 8.08 3.81
CA ALA A 67 1.04 9.25 4.41
C ALA A 67 1.53 9.51 5.86
N GLN A 68 1.64 8.45 6.67
CA GLN A 68 2.17 8.52 8.04
C GLN A 68 3.66 8.90 8.08
N PHE A 69 4.48 8.43 7.14
CA PHE A 69 5.88 8.85 7.05
C PHE A 69 6.01 10.31 6.60
N LEU A 70 5.18 10.74 5.65
CA LEU A 70 5.16 12.10 5.15
C LEU A 70 4.82 13.14 6.23
N THR A 71 3.94 12.82 7.20
CA THR A 71 3.65 13.73 8.31
C THR A 71 4.83 13.90 9.28
N THR A 72 5.82 12.99 9.25
CA THR A 72 7.03 13.11 10.07
C THR A 72 8.16 13.89 9.40
N ILE A 73 8.04 14.19 8.10
CA ILE A 73 9.03 14.93 7.33
C ILE A 73 8.49 16.35 7.07
N PRO A 74 9.02 17.38 7.74
CA PRO A 74 8.61 18.77 7.49
C PRO A 74 8.80 19.15 6.02
N ASP A 75 7.84 19.88 5.46
CA ASP A 75 7.85 20.39 4.08
C ASP A 75 7.93 19.32 2.97
N ALA A 76 7.75 18.03 3.29
CA ALA A 76 7.78 16.95 2.29
C ALA A 76 6.61 17.03 1.29
N LEU A 77 5.46 17.51 1.76
CA LEU A 77 4.30 17.85 0.96
C LEU A 77 3.61 19.08 1.55
N PRO A 78 2.95 19.92 0.73
CA PRO A 78 2.08 20.96 1.24
C PRO A 78 0.98 20.35 2.13
N ALA A 79 0.60 21.07 3.19
CA ALA A 79 -0.25 20.56 4.26
C ALA A 79 -1.60 20.01 3.76
N GLU A 80 -2.19 20.61 2.73
CA GLU A 80 -3.41 20.14 2.07
C GLU A 80 -3.31 18.69 1.57
N TYR A 81 -2.15 18.27 1.05
CA TYR A 81 -1.95 16.93 0.50
C TYR A 81 -1.66 15.89 1.58
N ALA A 82 -0.90 16.27 2.62
CA ALA A 82 -0.67 15.41 3.76
C ALA A 82 -2.00 15.09 4.47
N ALA A 83 -2.90 16.08 4.58
CA ALA A 83 -4.24 15.89 5.11
C ALA A 83 -5.07 14.90 4.27
N GLU A 84 -5.10 15.07 2.94
CA GLU A 84 -5.82 14.13 2.06
C GLU A 84 -5.23 12.72 2.10
N LEU A 85 -3.90 12.58 2.08
CA LEU A 85 -3.21 11.30 2.21
C LEU A 85 -3.51 10.61 3.55
N ALA A 86 -3.62 11.37 4.64
CA ALA A 86 -3.99 10.86 5.96
C ALA A 86 -5.44 10.34 6.00
N THR A 87 -6.32 10.78 5.10
CA THR A 87 -7.71 10.26 5.01
C THR A 87 -7.81 8.89 4.32
N LEU A 88 -6.72 8.40 3.70
CA LEU A 88 -6.70 7.09 3.05
C LEU A 88 -6.81 5.97 4.09
N GLN A 89 -8.03 5.50 4.34
CA GLN A 89 -8.25 4.31 5.15
C GLN A 89 -7.91 3.03 4.38
N ALA A 90 -7.06 2.18 4.98
CA ALA A 90 -6.83 0.82 4.49
C ALA A 90 -8.05 -0.07 4.77
N ASN A 91 -9.05 0.00 3.89
CA ASN A 91 -10.17 -0.95 3.86
C ASN A 91 -9.81 -2.18 3.03
N ALA A 92 -8.71 -2.85 3.39
CA ALA A 92 -8.37 -4.15 2.82
C ALA A 92 -9.20 -5.23 3.55
N PRO A 93 -10.01 -6.04 2.84
CA PRO A 93 -10.69 -7.16 3.48
C PRO A 93 -9.64 -8.11 4.05
N ALA A 94 -9.94 -8.70 5.22
CA ALA A 94 -9.08 -9.72 5.79
C ALA A 94 -8.87 -10.87 4.79
N MET A 95 -7.63 -11.35 4.67
CA MET A 95 -7.35 -12.54 3.87
C MET A 95 -8.02 -13.75 4.53
N GLY A 96 -8.64 -14.57 3.69
CA GLY A 96 -9.31 -15.78 4.15
C GLY A 96 -8.35 -16.78 4.78
N TRP A 97 -8.89 -17.66 5.63
CA TRP A 97 -8.12 -18.65 6.39
C TRP A 97 -7.19 -19.52 5.54
N SER A 98 -7.56 -19.82 4.29
CA SER A 98 -6.69 -20.56 3.36
C SER A 98 -5.39 -19.83 3.01
N PHE A 99 -5.42 -18.50 2.90
CA PHE A 99 -4.23 -17.67 2.69
C PHE A 99 -3.40 -17.56 3.96
N VAL A 100 -4.06 -17.44 5.12
CA VAL A 100 -3.40 -17.46 6.44
C VAL A 100 -2.60 -18.74 6.61
N ARG A 101 -3.21 -19.92 6.42
CA ARG A 101 -2.52 -21.21 6.55
C ARG A 101 -1.33 -21.33 5.59
N ARG A 102 -1.48 -20.87 4.34
CA ARG A 102 -0.42 -20.93 3.34
C ARG A 102 0.75 -20.03 3.70
N ARG A 103 0.46 -18.81 4.18
CA ARG A 103 1.50 -17.89 4.64
C ARG A 103 2.20 -18.43 5.88
N MET A 104 1.47 -18.86 6.89
CA MET A 104 2.09 -19.45 8.08
C MET A 104 2.93 -20.69 7.75
N ALA A 105 2.48 -21.51 6.78
CA ALA A 105 3.26 -22.65 6.33
C ALA A 105 4.54 -22.27 5.56
N SER A 106 4.57 -21.14 4.84
CA SER A 106 5.80 -20.65 4.19
C SER A 106 6.80 -20.11 5.19
N GLU A 107 6.35 -19.49 6.28
CA GLU A 107 7.24 -18.88 7.28
C GLU A 107 7.71 -19.88 8.35
N LEU A 108 6.80 -20.71 8.86
CA LEU A 108 7.02 -21.55 10.05
C LEU A 108 6.96 -23.06 9.73
N GLY A 109 6.79 -23.41 8.45
CA GLY A 109 6.68 -24.79 7.99
C GLY A 109 5.27 -25.38 8.04
N THR A 110 5.07 -26.52 7.37
CA THR A 110 3.74 -27.16 7.20
C THR A 110 3.06 -27.56 8.51
N GLY A 111 3.83 -27.77 9.58
CA GLY A 111 3.35 -28.12 10.92
C GLY A 111 3.13 -26.94 11.86
N TRP A 112 3.20 -25.69 11.38
CA TRP A 112 3.23 -24.48 12.23
C TRP A 112 2.16 -24.42 13.33
N GLN A 113 0.99 -25.02 13.12
CA GLN A 113 -0.09 -25.01 14.11
C GLN A 113 0.31 -25.68 15.43
N SER A 114 1.21 -26.67 15.40
CA SER A 114 1.69 -27.33 16.62
C SER A 114 2.56 -26.42 17.50
N ASN A 115 3.02 -25.27 16.98
CA ASN A 115 3.76 -24.28 17.76
C ASN A 115 2.85 -23.48 18.71
N PHE A 116 1.52 -23.60 18.55
CA PHE A 116 0.53 -22.85 19.33
C PHE A 116 -0.40 -23.82 20.07
N ALA A 117 -0.81 -23.45 21.28
CA ALA A 117 -1.89 -24.12 21.99
C ALA A 117 -3.25 -23.82 21.34
N SER A 118 -3.43 -22.61 20.81
CA SER A 118 -4.59 -22.24 19.99
C SER A 118 -4.25 -21.09 19.05
N PHE A 119 -4.83 -21.05 17.86
CA PHE A 119 -4.68 -19.96 16.91
C PHE A 119 -6.06 -19.59 16.33
N GLY A 120 -6.44 -18.32 16.43
CA GLY A 120 -7.74 -17.85 15.96
C GLY A 120 -7.80 -17.81 14.43
N GLU A 121 -8.81 -18.44 13.82
CA GLU A 121 -8.96 -18.48 12.37
C GLU A 121 -9.37 -17.13 11.77
N THR A 122 -10.08 -16.31 12.54
CA THR A 122 -10.53 -14.98 12.15
C THR A 122 -9.51 -13.92 12.56
N ALA A 123 -9.25 -12.97 11.67
CA ALA A 123 -8.42 -11.80 12.01
C ALA A 123 -9.07 -11.01 13.16
N ALA A 124 -8.26 -10.67 14.15
CA ALA A 124 -8.67 -9.84 15.28
C ALA A 124 -8.55 -8.34 14.96
N ALA A 125 -7.61 -7.97 14.09
CA ALA A 125 -7.41 -6.60 13.64
C ALA A 125 -6.76 -6.55 12.25
N ALA A 126 -6.95 -5.44 11.54
CA ALA A 126 -6.15 -5.10 10.37
C ALA A 126 -4.83 -4.46 10.81
N ALA A 127 -3.76 -4.70 10.04
CA ALA A 127 -2.48 -4.03 10.16
C ALA A 127 -2.14 -3.31 8.84
N SER A 128 -1.15 -2.42 8.85
CA SER A 128 -0.82 -1.59 7.68
C SER A 128 -0.60 -2.39 6.39
N LEU A 129 0.17 -3.47 6.46
CA LEU A 129 0.51 -4.35 5.33
C LEU A 129 -0.03 -5.78 5.50
N GLY A 130 -1.01 -5.97 6.38
CA GLY A 130 -1.38 -7.32 6.82
C GLY A 130 -2.55 -7.37 7.79
N GLN A 131 -2.62 -8.45 8.56
CA GLN A 131 -3.65 -8.63 9.59
C GLN A 131 -3.08 -9.33 10.82
N VAL A 132 -3.75 -9.16 11.95
CA VAL A 132 -3.35 -9.72 13.24
C VAL A 132 -4.33 -10.80 13.68
N HIS A 133 -3.80 -11.93 14.12
CA HIS A 133 -4.55 -13.02 14.71
C HIS A 133 -4.22 -13.14 16.21
N ARG A 134 -5.22 -13.48 17.02
CA ARG A 134 -4.99 -13.89 18.40
C ARG A 134 -4.52 -15.34 18.43
N ALA A 135 -3.50 -15.63 19.21
CA ALA A 135 -3.05 -16.98 19.47
C ALA A 135 -2.62 -17.14 20.93
N ARG A 136 -2.45 -18.39 21.35
CA ARG A 136 -1.97 -18.78 22.67
C ARG A 136 -0.84 -19.77 22.51
N LEU A 137 0.23 -19.58 23.26
CA LEU A 137 1.36 -20.50 23.33
C LEU A 137 1.09 -21.60 24.37
N HIS A 138 1.92 -22.65 24.36
CA HIS A 138 1.78 -23.80 25.27
C HIS A 138 2.09 -23.48 26.73
N ASP A 139 2.84 -22.42 26.99
CA ASP A 139 3.09 -21.87 28.33
C ASP A 139 1.90 -21.06 28.89
N GLY A 140 0.83 -20.89 28.09
CA GLY A 140 -0.35 -20.11 28.43
C GLY A 140 -0.31 -18.65 27.97
N SER A 141 0.82 -18.16 27.47
CA SER A 141 1.00 -16.77 27.01
C SER A 141 0.08 -16.45 25.83
N GLU A 142 -0.64 -15.32 25.90
CA GLU A 142 -1.41 -14.79 24.77
C GLU A 142 -0.51 -13.95 23.86
N VAL A 143 -0.55 -14.24 22.56
CA VAL A 143 0.29 -13.57 21.56
C VAL A 143 -0.54 -13.04 20.39
N ALA A 144 -0.08 -11.93 19.83
CA ALA A 144 -0.63 -11.34 18.62
C ALA A 144 0.23 -11.73 17.42
N CYS A 145 -0.29 -12.58 16.53
CA CYS A 145 0.40 -13.00 15.32
C CYS A 145 0.08 -12.05 14.18
N LYS A 146 1.03 -11.18 13.82
CA LYS A 146 0.91 -10.28 12.67
C LYS A 146 1.39 -10.98 11.41
N LEU A 147 0.54 -11.02 10.39
CA LEU A 147 0.81 -11.68 9.11
C LEU A 147 0.68 -10.67 7.99
N GLN A 148 1.66 -10.64 7.08
CA GLN A 148 1.58 -9.85 5.85
C GLN A 148 0.51 -10.40 4.90
N TYR A 149 -0.13 -9.50 4.15
CA TYR A 149 -0.99 -9.91 3.03
C TYR A 149 -0.16 -10.60 1.93
N PRO A 150 -0.82 -11.37 1.05
CA PRO A 150 -0.15 -11.95 -0.12
C PRO A 150 0.42 -10.87 -1.04
N ASP A 151 1.55 -11.14 -1.68
CA ASP A 151 2.15 -10.29 -2.72
C ASP A 151 2.41 -8.83 -2.29
N MET A 152 2.66 -8.58 -1.00
CA MET A 152 2.94 -7.23 -0.50
C MET A 152 4.21 -6.59 -1.08
N PRO A 153 5.33 -7.31 -1.31
CA PRO A 153 6.51 -6.71 -1.94
C PRO A 153 6.21 -6.11 -3.32
N SER A 154 5.50 -6.84 -4.19
CA SER A 154 5.15 -6.33 -5.52
C SER A 154 4.11 -5.21 -5.45
N THR A 155 3.20 -5.26 -4.48
CA THR A 155 2.22 -4.20 -4.20
C THR A 155 2.91 -2.91 -3.78
N VAL A 156 3.85 -2.98 -2.83
CA VAL A 156 4.68 -1.85 -2.39
C VAL A 156 5.44 -1.24 -3.56
N GLU A 157 6.10 -2.04 -4.39
CA GLU A 157 6.84 -1.52 -5.54
C GLU A 157 5.92 -0.86 -6.59
N ALA A 158 4.73 -1.40 -6.83
CA ALA A 158 3.76 -0.79 -7.72
C ALA A 158 3.30 0.57 -7.19
N ASP A 159 3.02 0.64 -5.90
CA ASP A 159 2.58 1.84 -5.20
C ASP A 159 3.66 2.92 -5.20
N LEU A 160 4.93 2.55 -4.98
CA LEU A 160 6.08 3.46 -5.09
C LEU A 160 6.24 4.01 -6.50
N ARG A 161 6.05 3.20 -7.55
CA ARG A 161 6.06 3.70 -8.94
C ARG A 161 4.94 4.72 -9.19
N GLN A 162 3.75 4.48 -8.64
CA GLN A 162 2.62 5.40 -8.77
C GLN A 162 2.87 6.71 -8.01
N LEU A 163 3.44 6.63 -6.81
CA LEU A 163 3.90 7.80 -6.04
C LEU A 163 4.95 8.61 -6.81
N ARG A 164 5.96 7.95 -7.38
CA ARG A 164 7.01 8.60 -8.18
C ARG A 164 6.41 9.39 -9.36
N LEU A 165 5.44 8.79 -10.05
CA LEU A 165 4.75 9.46 -11.16
C LEU A 165 3.96 10.70 -10.68
N ALA A 166 3.23 10.57 -9.57
CA ALA A 166 2.49 11.68 -8.98
C ALA A 166 3.41 12.85 -8.58
N MET A 167 4.53 12.55 -7.91
CA MET A 167 5.54 13.55 -7.55
C MET A 167 6.20 14.20 -8.77
N ALA A 168 6.45 13.45 -9.84
CA ALA A 168 7.03 13.97 -11.07
C ALA A 168 6.09 14.92 -11.83
N ILE A 169 4.79 14.63 -11.83
CA ILE A 169 3.77 15.54 -12.38
C ILE A 169 3.75 16.84 -11.58
N TYR A 170 3.76 16.72 -10.25
CA TYR A 170 3.71 17.89 -9.37
C TYR A 170 4.96 18.77 -9.47
N HIS A 171 6.16 18.19 -9.60
CA HIS A 171 7.39 18.96 -9.80
C HIS A 171 7.34 19.90 -11.02
N ARG A 172 6.54 19.55 -12.04
CA ARG A 172 6.34 20.41 -13.23
C ARG A 172 5.40 21.59 -12.96
N MET A 173 4.63 21.54 -11.89
CA MET A 173 3.60 22.52 -11.52
C MET A 173 4.12 23.45 -10.41
N ASP A 174 4.86 22.89 -9.45
CA ASP A 174 5.57 23.66 -8.41
C ASP A 174 7.03 23.16 -8.29
N LYS A 175 7.99 24.05 -8.60
CA LYS A 175 9.42 23.74 -8.61
C LYS A 175 10.05 23.75 -7.21
N ALA A 176 9.32 24.17 -6.18
CA ALA A 176 9.85 24.35 -4.84
C ALA A 176 10.14 23.02 -4.11
N ILE A 177 9.57 21.90 -4.56
CA ILE A 177 9.75 20.61 -3.89
C ILE A 177 10.89 19.81 -4.56
N GLN A 178 11.99 19.62 -3.82
CA GLN A 178 13.05 18.67 -4.18
C GLN A 178 12.58 17.24 -3.89
N ASN A 179 11.93 16.65 -4.89
CA ASN A 179 11.15 15.42 -4.74
C ASN A 179 11.96 14.11 -4.67
N GLU A 180 13.23 14.09 -5.12
CA GLU A 180 13.95 12.82 -5.30
C GLU A 180 14.45 12.22 -3.97
N GLU A 181 14.97 13.04 -3.05
CA GLU A 181 15.46 12.58 -1.74
C GLU A 181 14.31 12.16 -0.82
N ILE A 182 13.21 12.92 -0.80
CA ILE A 182 11.98 12.54 -0.08
C ILE A 182 11.44 11.21 -0.62
N TYR A 183 11.39 11.04 -1.94
CA TYR A 183 10.96 9.78 -2.55
C TYR A 183 11.86 8.61 -2.12
N LYS A 184 13.18 8.79 -2.10
CA LYS A 184 14.12 7.74 -1.68
C LYS A 184 13.87 7.32 -0.24
N GLU A 185 13.78 8.27 0.69
CA GLU A 185 13.50 7.99 2.10
C GLU A 185 12.16 7.24 2.25
N LEU A 186 11.09 7.71 1.60
CA LEU A 186 9.78 7.04 1.65
C LEU A 186 9.82 5.63 1.07
N ALA A 187 10.53 5.46 -0.04
CA ALA A 187 10.70 4.16 -0.70
C ALA A 187 11.51 3.20 0.16
N GLU A 188 12.53 3.69 0.84
CA GLU A 188 13.30 2.91 1.81
C GLU A 188 12.39 2.50 2.96
N ARG A 189 11.84 3.45 3.73
CA ARG A 189 10.93 3.21 4.87
C ARG A 189 9.80 2.23 4.55
N LEU A 190 9.17 2.35 3.38
CA LEU A 190 8.07 1.46 2.99
C LEU A 190 8.55 0.02 2.70
N ARG A 191 9.78 -0.15 2.20
CA ARG A 191 10.39 -1.48 2.05
C ARG A 191 10.78 -2.08 3.39
N GLU A 192 11.21 -1.26 4.34
CA GLU A 192 11.53 -1.73 5.70
C GLU A 192 10.31 -2.36 6.37
N GLU A 193 9.11 -1.84 6.10
CA GLU A 193 7.85 -2.40 6.63
C GLU A 193 7.53 -3.81 6.09
N LEU A 194 8.19 -4.27 5.02
CA LEU A 194 8.09 -5.65 4.53
C LEU A 194 8.97 -6.62 5.34
N ASP A 195 9.93 -6.10 6.10
CA ASP A 195 10.85 -6.89 6.90
C ASP A 195 10.42 -6.88 8.37
N TYR A 196 9.70 -7.94 8.77
CA TYR A 196 9.22 -8.08 10.15
C TYR A 196 10.34 -8.51 11.12
N GLU A 197 11.45 -9.08 10.65
CA GLU A 197 12.60 -9.37 11.52
C GLU A 197 13.26 -8.08 11.97
N ARG A 198 13.42 -7.14 11.03
CA ARG A 198 13.89 -5.80 11.34
C ARG A 198 12.97 -5.08 12.33
N GLU A 199 11.66 -5.12 12.11
CA GLU A 199 10.71 -4.48 13.04
C GLU A 199 10.77 -5.11 14.43
N ALA A 200 10.87 -6.45 14.53
CA ALA A 200 11.01 -7.15 15.80
C ALA A 200 12.29 -6.78 16.55
N ALA A 201 13.39 -6.50 15.85
CA ALA A 201 14.64 -6.06 16.46
C ALA A 201 14.59 -4.63 17.04
N GLN A 202 13.54 -3.86 16.72
CA GLN A 202 13.35 -2.48 17.18
C GLN A 202 12.26 -2.34 18.26
N MET A 203 11.64 -3.44 18.69
CA MET A 203 10.68 -3.51 19.79
C MET A 203 11.38 -3.75 21.14
#